data_AF-A0A9W8UBW7-F1
#
_entry.id   AF-A0A9W8UBW7-F1
#
_cell.length_a   1.000
_cell.length_b   1.000
_cell.length_c   1.000
_cell.angle_alpha   90.00
_cell.angle_beta   90.00
_cell.angle_gamma   90.00
#
_symmetry.space_group_name_H-M   'P 1'
#
loop_
_entity.id
_entity.type
_entity.pdbx_description
1 polymer ?
#
loop_
_entity_poly.entity_id
_entity_poly.type
_entity_poly.pdbx_seq_one_letter_code
_entity_poly.pdbx_strand_id
1 'polypeptide(L)'
;MPVPSAEPPAGSASRDDDEIGRQYVRIETLIRLYYMRHNLEIFNPYLVVNLLMLGNYVVDILDTTTLQADDIELYRSTLTLCARGLCAQGNNSYISTMVYLMLRNRMKRRDHALLETYVHNEPSADQESIVGYNRSNYPVPIIKIDEDPRTVLLGKLVKGYEALSVDES
;
A
#
# COMPACT_ATOMS: atom_id res chain seq x y z
N MET A 1 -6.70 48.36 15.79
CA MET A 1 -5.43 47.61 15.73
C MET A 1 -5.67 46.37 14.87
N PRO A 2 -4.96 46.18 13.75
CA PRO A 2 -5.11 44.97 12.95
C PRO A 2 -4.20 43.87 13.51
N VAL A 3 -4.75 42.66 13.64
CA VAL A 3 -4.01 41.44 13.98
C VAL A 3 -3.21 41.03 12.73
N PRO A 4 -1.90 40.73 12.82
CA PRO A 4 -1.15 40.27 11.67
C PRO A 4 -1.55 38.83 11.36
N SER A 5 -2.06 38.59 10.15
CA SER A 5 -2.28 37.26 9.59
C SER A 5 -0.95 36.50 9.56
N ALA A 6 -0.86 35.43 10.33
CA ALA A 6 0.25 34.50 10.25
C ALA A 6 0.15 33.74 8.92
N GLU A 7 1.01 34.06 7.97
CA GLU A 7 1.29 33.18 6.84
C GLU A 7 1.83 31.85 7.38
N PRO A 8 1.33 30.70 6.89
CA PRO A 8 1.89 29.40 7.25
C PRO A 8 3.31 29.28 6.67
N PRO A 9 4.27 28.69 7.40
CA PRO A 9 5.64 28.58 6.92
C PRO A 9 5.71 27.61 5.73
N ALA A 10 6.08 28.13 4.57
CA ALA A 10 6.21 27.43 3.29
C ALA A 10 7.36 26.39 3.23
N GLY A 11 7.80 25.83 4.36
CA GLY A 11 9.01 25.01 4.46
C GLY A 11 8.90 23.70 5.25
N SER A 12 7.72 23.32 5.73
CA SER A 12 7.56 22.06 6.49
C SER A 12 7.36 20.83 5.59
N ALA A 13 6.62 20.95 4.49
CA ALA A 13 6.25 19.81 3.64
C ALA A 13 7.47 19.10 3.02
N SER A 14 8.42 19.85 2.45
CA SER A 14 9.59 19.23 1.80
C SER A 14 10.53 18.52 2.77
N ARG A 15 10.56 18.94 4.05
CA ARG A 15 11.47 18.38 5.04
C ARG A 15 10.97 17.05 5.59
N ASP A 16 9.66 16.93 5.73
CA ASP A 16 8.99 15.72 6.21
C ASP A 16 8.99 14.63 5.14
N ASP A 17 8.77 14.97 3.88
CA ASP A 17 8.85 14.04 2.74
C ASP A 17 10.25 13.42 2.61
N ASP A 18 11.30 14.25 2.76
CA ASP A 18 12.69 13.81 2.77
C ASP A 18 13.01 12.88 3.96
N GLU A 19 12.38 13.11 5.13
CA GLU A 19 12.58 12.27 6.31
C GLU A 19 11.89 10.91 6.19
N ILE A 20 10.66 10.90 5.67
CA ILE A 20 9.91 9.68 5.37
C ILE A 20 10.67 8.84 4.34
N GLY A 21 11.17 9.46 3.27
CA GLY A 21 11.98 8.77 2.25
C GLY A 21 13.23 8.11 2.84
N ARG A 22 13.95 8.79 3.74
CA ARG A 22 15.13 8.22 4.42
C ARG A 22 14.80 6.95 5.23
N GLN A 23 13.63 6.86 5.83
CA GLN A 23 13.22 5.67 6.57
C GLN A 23 12.99 4.49 5.63
N TYR A 24 12.34 4.72 4.48
CA TYR A 24 12.11 3.70 3.47
C TYR A 24 13.41 3.14 2.87
N VAL A 25 14.45 3.96 2.67
CA VAL A 25 15.78 3.49 2.24
C VAL A 25 16.39 2.50 3.24
N ARG A 26 16.24 2.74 4.55
CA ARG A 26 16.73 1.82 5.59
C ARG A 26 15.91 0.52 5.60
N ILE A 27 14.59 0.62 5.49
CA ILE A 27 13.69 -0.53 5.43
C ILE A 27 13.99 -1.38 4.20
N GLU A 28 14.18 -0.76 3.04
CA GLU A 28 14.57 -1.42 1.80
C GLU A 28 15.87 -2.20 1.95
N THR A 29 16.89 -1.58 2.57
CA THR A 29 18.17 -2.24 2.85
C THR A 29 17.98 -3.46 3.75
N LEU A 30 17.19 -3.34 4.81
CA LEU A 30 16.89 -4.45 5.72
C LEU A 30 16.12 -5.58 5.01
N ILE A 31 15.16 -5.25 4.14
CA ILE A 31 14.40 -6.23 3.36
C ILE A 31 15.32 -6.99 2.40
N ARG A 32 16.23 -6.29 1.69
CA ARG A 32 17.20 -6.94 0.80
C ARG A 32 18.16 -7.86 1.54
N LEU A 33 18.66 -7.44 2.71
CA LEU A 33 19.49 -8.29 3.58
C LEU A 33 18.71 -9.51 4.08
N TYR A 34 17.46 -9.32 4.50
CA TYR A 34 16.59 -10.40 4.92
C TYR A 34 16.39 -11.42 3.78
N TYR A 35 16.07 -10.92 2.58
CA TYR A 35 15.92 -11.75 1.39
C TYR A 35 17.17 -12.60 1.10
N MET A 36 18.37 -11.98 1.13
CA MET A 36 19.62 -12.72 0.89
C MET A 36 19.91 -13.79 1.95
N ARG A 37 19.48 -13.59 3.20
CA ARG A 37 19.77 -14.53 4.30
C ARG A 37 18.75 -15.64 4.44
N HIS A 38 17.46 -15.33 4.25
CA HIS A 38 16.35 -16.21 4.63
C HIS A 38 15.45 -16.59 3.46
N ASN A 39 15.67 -16.02 2.27
CA ASN A 39 14.65 -15.96 1.22
C ASN A 39 13.34 -15.33 1.76
N LEU A 40 12.25 -15.43 1.01
CA LEU A 40 10.94 -14.85 1.35
C LEU A 40 9.88 -15.91 1.71
N GLU A 41 10.25 -17.20 1.73
CA GLU A 41 9.32 -18.32 1.90
C GLU A 41 8.89 -18.54 3.35
N ILE A 42 9.74 -18.18 4.32
CA ILE A 42 9.43 -18.34 5.75
C ILE A 42 8.48 -17.22 6.16
N PHE A 43 7.32 -17.59 6.71
CA PHE A 43 6.34 -16.61 7.14
C PHE A 43 6.89 -15.71 8.26
N ASN A 44 6.79 -14.39 8.05
CA ASN A 44 7.16 -13.38 9.01
C ASN A 44 6.19 -12.19 8.93
N PRO A 45 5.28 -12.01 9.91
CA PRO A 45 4.28 -10.95 9.86
C PRO A 45 4.89 -9.54 9.90
N TYR A 46 6.04 -9.35 10.55
CA TYR A 46 6.74 -8.07 10.54
C TYR A 46 7.27 -7.74 9.14
N LEU A 47 7.74 -8.75 8.41
CA LEU A 47 8.18 -8.56 7.02
C LEU A 47 7.00 -8.13 6.14
N VAL A 48 5.82 -8.74 6.30
CA VAL A 48 4.61 -8.41 5.54
C VAL A 48 4.26 -6.92 5.66
N VAL A 49 4.27 -6.38 6.89
CA VAL A 49 3.98 -4.94 7.12
C VAL A 49 5.01 -4.05 6.41
N ASN A 50 6.30 -4.38 6.51
CA ASN A 50 7.36 -3.60 5.88
C ASN A 50 7.31 -3.67 4.34
N LEU A 51 7.04 -4.86 3.77
CA LEU A 51 6.86 -5.04 2.32
C LEU A 51 5.64 -4.27 1.80
N LEU A 52 4.53 -4.27 2.55
CA LEU A 52 3.33 -3.50 2.22
C LEU A 52 3.62 -1.99 2.20
N MET A 53 4.21 -1.45 3.27
CA MET A 53 4.48 -0.01 3.35
C MET A 53 5.47 0.43 2.27
N LEU A 54 6.61 -0.26 2.13
CA LEU A 54 7.62 0.06 1.13
C LEU A 54 7.07 -0.10 -0.29
N GLY A 55 6.34 -1.18 -0.57
CA GLY A 55 5.76 -1.41 -1.89
C GLY A 55 4.80 -0.30 -2.33
N ASN A 56 3.91 0.16 -1.43
CA ASN A 56 3.00 1.26 -1.74
C ASN A 56 3.74 2.59 -1.92
N TYR A 57 4.71 2.88 -1.05
CA TYR A 57 5.56 4.06 -1.20
C TYR A 57 6.25 4.11 -2.57
N VAL A 58 6.80 2.97 -3.02
CA VAL A 58 7.46 2.88 -4.32
C VAL A 58 6.49 3.05 -5.49
N VAL A 59 5.26 2.51 -5.40
CA VAL A 59 4.23 2.77 -6.41
C VAL A 59 3.92 4.26 -6.51
N ASP A 60 3.75 4.93 -5.36
CA ASP A 60 3.45 6.36 -5.32
C ASP A 60 4.58 7.18 -5.95
N ILE A 61 5.85 6.85 -5.66
CA ILE A 61 7.02 7.50 -6.26
C ILE A 61 7.09 7.29 -7.78
N LEU A 62 6.85 6.06 -8.25
CA LEU A 62 6.81 5.74 -9.69
C LEU A 62 5.65 6.40 -10.44
N ASP A 63 4.59 6.79 -9.73
CA ASP A 63 3.41 7.46 -10.30
C ASP A 63 3.52 8.98 -10.29
N THR A 64 4.14 9.55 -9.27
CA THR A 64 4.13 11.01 -9.03
C THR A 64 5.41 11.72 -9.47
N THR A 65 6.55 11.03 -9.46
CA THR A 65 7.86 11.68 -9.60
C THR A 65 8.49 11.39 -10.96
N THR A 66 9.01 12.42 -11.61
CA THR A 66 9.88 12.25 -12.79
C THR A 66 11.28 11.82 -12.34
N LEU A 67 11.59 10.55 -12.56
CA LEU A 67 12.83 9.91 -12.12
C LEU A 67 13.82 9.75 -13.28
N GLN A 68 15.11 9.66 -12.97
CA GLN A 68 16.12 9.25 -13.94
C GLN A 68 15.98 7.76 -14.29
N ALA A 69 16.52 7.34 -15.44
CA ALA A 69 16.37 5.96 -15.91
C ALA A 69 16.90 4.92 -14.90
N ASP A 70 18.07 5.18 -14.31
CA ASP A 70 18.70 4.28 -13.34
C ASP A 70 17.86 4.17 -12.05
N ASP A 71 17.30 5.30 -11.58
CA ASP A 71 16.42 5.31 -10.41
C ASP A 71 15.13 4.53 -10.66
N ILE A 72 14.55 4.63 -11.86
CA ILE A 72 13.35 3.89 -12.23
C ILE A 72 13.58 2.38 -12.11
N GLU A 73 14.73 1.88 -12.57
CA GLU A 73 15.07 0.47 -12.47
C GLU A 73 15.28 0.03 -11.03
N LEU A 74 15.91 0.87 -10.20
CA LEU A 74 16.06 0.63 -8.77
C LEU A 74 14.70 0.48 -8.09
N TYR A 75 13.80 1.44 -8.29
CA TYR A 75 12.45 1.40 -7.72
C TYR A 75 11.63 0.21 -8.24
N ARG A 76 11.74 -0.15 -9.52
CA ARG A 76 11.10 -1.36 -10.06
C ARG A 76 11.61 -2.64 -9.43
N SER A 77 12.92 -2.73 -9.17
CA SER A 77 13.51 -3.85 -8.46
C SER A 77 12.94 -3.96 -7.05
N THR A 78 12.81 -2.83 -6.35
CA THR A 78 12.21 -2.76 -5.01
C THR A 78 10.74 -3.16 -5.02
N LEU A 79 9.96 -2.67 -5.99
CA LEU A 79 8.55 -3.00 -6.14
C LEU A 79 8.35 -4.49 -6.41
N THR A 80 9.15 -5.05 -7.33
CA THR A 80 9.15 -6.48 -7.65
C THR A 80 9.49 -7.32 -6.43
N LEU A 81 10.51 -6.92 -5.66
CA LEU A 81 10.90 -7.61 -4.44
C LEU A 81 9.78 -7.58 -3.39
N CYS A 82 9.12 -6.42 -3.21
CA CYS A 82 8.01 -6.27 -2.28
C CYS A 82 6.84 -7.18 -2.65
N ALA A 83 6.40 -7.15 -3.91
CA ALA A 83 5.28 -7.96 -4.38
C ALA A 83 5.58 -9.46 -4.36
N ARG A 84 6.78 -9.88 -4.79
CA ARG A 84 7.21 -11.28 -4.66
C ARG A 84 7.22 -11.73 -3.20
N GLY A 85 7.72 -10.88 -2.30
CA GLY A 85 7.70 -11.14 -0.88
C GLY A 85 6.28 -11.37 -0.36
N LEU A 86 5.36 -10.45 -0.65
CA LEU A 86 3.96 -10.58 -0.22
C LEU A 86 3.30 -11.84 -0.80
N CYS A 87 3.58 -12.18 -2.06
CA CYS A 87 3.09 -13.40 -2.69
C CYS A 87 3.59 -14.65 -1.95
N ALA A 88 4.89 -14.74 -1.64
CA ALA A 88 5.46 -15.88 -0.91
C ALA A 88 4.87 -16.00 0.51
N GLN A 89 4.69 -14.86 1.19
CA GLN A 89 4.04 -14.80 2.50
C GLN A 89 2.56 -15.20 2.44
N GLY A 90 1.92 -15.05 1.28
CA GLY A 90 0.53 -15.45 1.00
C GLY A 90 0.25 -16.93 1.18
N ASN A 91 1.26 -17.79 1.01
CA ASN A 91 1.14 -19.23 1.26
C ASN A 91 0.79 -19.55 2.72
N ASN A 92 1.11 -18.64 3.65
CA ASN A 92 0.93 -18.85 5.08
C ASN A 92 -0.08 -17.87 5.72
N SER A 93 -0.55 -16.85 4.98
CA SER A 93 -1.38 -15.79 5.53
C SER A 93 -2.34 -15.20 4.50
N TYR A 94 -3.63 -15.25 4.84
CA TYR A 94 -4.69 -14.62 4.06
C TYR A 94 -4.47 -13.10 3.90
N ILE A 95 -4.02 -12.43 4.96
CA ILE A 95 -3.73 -10.99 4.92
C ILE A 95 -2.62 -10.72 3.91
N SER A 96 -1.56 -11.55 3.89
CA SER A 96 -0.45 -11.41 2.94
C SER A 96 -0.92 -11.56 1.49
N THR A 97 -1.76 -12.56 1.21
CA THR A 97 -2.39 -12.74 -0.11
C THR A 97 -3.23 -11.53 -0.51
N MET A 98 -4.05 -11.03 0.42
CA MET A 98 -4.87 -9.84 0.18
C MET A 98 -4.03 -8.62 -0.17
N VAL A 99 -3.00 -8.31 0.63
CA VAL A 99 -2.16 -7.13 0.39
C VAL A 99 -1.27 -7.28 -0.83
N TYR A 100 -0.85 -8.50 -1.18
CA TYR A 100 -0.18 -8.80 -2.46
C TYR A 100 -1.09 -8.41 -3.63
N LEU A 101 -2.33 -8.88 -3.64
CA LEU A 101 -3.29 -8.59 -4.71
C LEU A 101 -3.61 -7.10 -4.80
N MET A 102 -3.77 -6.43 -3.66
CA MET A 102 -3.96 -4.98 -3.63
C MET A 102 -2.77 -4.25 -4.24
N LEU A 103 -1.53 -4.61 -3.88
CA LEU A 103 -0.33 -3.99 -4.44
C LEU A 103 -0.18 -4.29 -5.93
N ARG A 104 -0.36 -5.55 -6.35
CA ARG A 104 -0.34 -5.99 -7.76
C ARG A 104 -1.31 -5.18 -8.61
N ASN A 105 -2.53 -4.98 -8.12
CA ASN A 105 -3.59 -4.24 -8.84
C ASN A 105 -3.31 -2.74 -8.96
N ARG A 106 -2.39 -2.19 -8.16
CA ARG A 106 -1.95 -0.79 -8.29
C ARG A 106 -0.81 -0.60 -9.29
N MET A 107 -0.14 -1.67 -9.72
CA MET A 107 1.00 -1.57 -10.62
C MET A 107 0.60 -1.16 -12.04
N LYS A 108 1.43 -0.33 -12.69
CA LYS A 108 1.31 -0.08 -14.13
C LYS A 108 1.58 -1.38 -14.90
N ARG A 109 1.02 -1.48 -16.11
CA ARG A 109 1.14 -2.67 -16.99
C ARG A 109 2.60 -3.14 -17.16
N ARG A 110 3.55 -2.21 -17.28
CA ARG A 110 4.97 -2.53 -17.46
C ARG A 110 5.58 -3.18 -16.21
N ASP A 111 5.25 -2.68 -15.03
CA ASP A 111 5.79 -3.18 -13.77
C ASP A 111 5.14 -4.52 -13.40
N HIS A 112 3.85 -4.67 -13.73
CA HIS A 112 3.12 -5.93 -13.64
C HIS A 112 3.70 -7.01 -14.56
N ALA A 113 3.99 -6.69 -15.83
CA ALA A 113 4.63 -7.63 -16.75
C ALA A 113 6.03 -8.06 -16.25
N LEU A 114 6.79 -7.16 -15.64
CA LEU A 114 8.06 -7.50 -15.00
C LEU A 114 7.85 -8.45 -13.83
N LEU A 115 6.86 -8.20 -12.96
CA LEU A 115 6.53 -9.07 -11.83
C LEU A 115 6.19 -10.50 -12.27
N GLU A 116 5.44 -10.66 -13.37
CA GLU A 116 5.07 -11.97 -13.92
C GLU A 116 6.27 -12.81 -14.35
N THR A 117 7.41 -12.19 -14.69
CA THR A 117 8.66 -12.93 -14.97
C THR A 117 9.28 -13.58 -13.73
N TYR A 118 8.95 -13.09 -12.52
CA TYR A 118 9.49 -13.58 -11.25
C TYR A 118 8.47 -14.33 -10.39
N VAL A 119 7.18 -14.09 -10.62
CA VAL A 119 6.07 -14.67 -9.86
C VAL A 119 5.10 -15.30 -10.84
N HIS A 120 5.09 -16.64 -10.88
CA HIS A 120 4.20 -17.42 -11.75
C HIS A 120 2.92 -17.86 -11.03
N ASN A 121 2.39 -16.98 -10.17
CA ASN A 121 1.21 -17.25 -9.36
C ASN A 121 0.04 -16.40 -9.87
N GLU A 122 -0.70 -16.96 -10.84
CA GLU A 122 -1.97 -16.37 -11.26
C GLU A 122 -3.00 -16.62 -10.16
N PRO A 123 -3.61 -15.56 -9.60
CA PRO A 123 -4.59 -15.73 -8.56
C PRO A 123 -5.84 -16.42 -9.08
N SER A 124 -6.41 -17.31 -8.27
CA SER A 124 -7.71 -17.91 -8.58
C SER A 124 -8.83 -16.85 -8.52
N ALA A 125 -9.97 -17.13 -9.15
CA ALA A 125 -11.15 -16.27 -9.07
C ALA A 125 -11.57 -16.00 -7.60
N ASP A 126 -11.41 -17.00 -6.73
CA ASP A 126 -11.66 -16.84 -5.29
C ASP A 126 -10.68 -15.85 -4.65
N GLN A 127 -9.41 -15.90 -5.03
CA GLN A 127 -8.40 -14.96 -4.54
C GLN A 127 -8.66 -13.54 -5.05
N GLU A 128 -9.07 -13.37 -6.31
CA GLU A 128 -9.44 -12.04 -6.82
C GLU A 128 -10.64 -11.44 -6.07
N SER A 129 -11.59 -12.27 -5.66
CA SER A 129 -12.75 -11.84 -4.86
C SER A 129 -12.38 -11.27 -3.49
N ILE A 130 -11.21 -11.66 -2.93
CA ILE A 130 -10.71 -11.19 -1.62
C ILE A 130 -10.58 -9.67 -1.58
N VAL A 131 -10.06 -9.07 -2.66
CA VAL A 131 -9.85 -7.62 -2.73
C VAL A 131 -11.18 -6.87 -2.70
N GLY A 132 -12.19 -7.38 -3.42
CA GLY A 132 -13.54 -6.80 -3.44
C GLY A 132 -14.28 -6.94 -2.10
N TYR A 133 -14.15 -8.10 -1.47
CA TYR A 133 -14.77 -8.38 -0.17
C TYR A 133 -14.21 -7.48 0.95
N ASN A 134 -12.90 -7.30 1.01
CA ASN A 134 -12.26 -6.55 2.10
C ASN A 134 -12.59 -5.05 2.06
N ARG A 135 -12.65 -4.44 0.87
CA ARG A 135 -13.05 -3.02 0.70
C ARG A 135 -14.45 -2.73 1.26
N SER A 136 -15.36 -3.70 1.20
CA SER A 136 -16.77 -3.52 1.54
C SER A 136 -17.09 -3.84 3.00
N ASN A 137 -16.26 -4.66 3.67
CA ASN A 137 -16.56 -5.19 5.00
C ASN A 137 -15.63 -4.66 6.11
N TYR A 138 -14.81 -3.64 5.84
CA TYR A 138 -13.98 -3.03 6.89
C TYR A 138 -14.85 -2.21 7.85
N PRO A 139 -14.98 -2.58 9.13
CA PRO A 139 -15.69 -1.78 10.11
C PRO A 139 -14.79 -0.60 10.51
N VAL A 140 -15.27 0.62 10.29
CA VAL A 140 -14.55 1.82 10.78
C VAL A 140 -14.74 1.88 12.31
N PRO A 141 -13.71 2.18 13.10
CA PRO A 141 -13.77 2.16 14.57
C PRO A 141 -14.53 3.36 15.18
N ILE A 142 -15.68 3.70 14.60
CA ILE A 142 -16.67 4.64 15.12
C ILE A 142 -17.89 3.79 15.52
N ILE A 143 -17.70 2.90 16.48
CA ILE A 143 -18.77 2.02 16.95
C ILE A 143 -18.86 2.14 18.45
N LYS A 144 -20.05 2.48 18.96
CA LYS A 144 -20.38 2.21 20.35
C LYS A 144 -20.65 0.71 20.49
N ILE A 145 -20.40 0.15 21.68
CA ILE A 145 -20.47 -1.31 21.93
C ILE A 145 -21.88 -1.90 21.65
N ASP A 146 -22.91 -1.05 21.61
CA ASP A 146 -24.31 -1.38 21.39
C ASP A 146 -24.79 -1.26 19.92
N GLU A 147 -23.95 -0.79 19.00
CA GLU A 147 -24.33 -0.57 17.60
C GLU A 147 -23.95 -1.76 16.71
N ASP A 148 -24.81 -2.12 15.74
CA ASP A 148 -24.54 -3.19 14.77
C ASP A 148 -23.35 -2.78 13.87
N PRO A 149 -22.21 -3.50 13.89
CA PRO A 149 -21.03 -3.17 13.10
C PRO A 149 -21.28 -3.20 11.59
N ARG A 150 -22.38 -3.82 11.14
CA ARG A 150 -22.78 -3.83 9.72
C ARG A 150 -23.32 -2.49 9.23
N THR A 151 -23.63 -1.55 10.12
CA THR A 151 -24.13 -0.21 9.74
C THR A 151 -23.00 0.76 9.37
N VAL A 152 -21.83 0.59 9.99
CA VAL A 152 -20.61 1.41 9.85
C VAL A 152 -19.54 0.77 8.96
N LEU A 153 -19.95 -0.12 8.06
CA LEU A 153 -19.06 -0.64 7.03
C LEU A 153 -18.59 0.50 6.14
N LEU A 154 -17.28 0.53 5.84
CA LEU A 154 -16.68 1.58 5.01
C LEU A 154 -17.44 1.78 3.68
N GLY A 155 -17.85 0.70 3.02
CA GLY A 155 -18.62 0.78 1.78
C GLY A 155 -20.01 1.42 1.92
N LYS A 156 -20.65 1.30 3.10
CA LYS A 156 -21.91 2.00 3.38
C LYS A 156 -21.69 3.46 3.74
N LEU A 157 -20.61 3.75 4.48
CA LEU A 157 -20.22 5.12 4.82
C LEU A 157 -19.90 5.93 3.56
N VAL A 158 -19.07 5.39 2.65
CA VAL A 158 -18.74 6.06 1.38
C VAL A 158 -20.01 6.40 0.59
N LYS A 159 -20.92 5.43 0.41
CA LYS A 159 -22.21 5.66 -0.27
C LYS A 159 -23.08 6.70 0.42
N GLY A 160 -23.08 6.72 1.76
CA GLY A 160 -23.80 7.72 2.55
C GLY A 160 -23.26 9.14 2.32
N TYR A 161 -21.93 9.30 2.35
CA TYR A 161 -21.27 10.58 2.08
C TYR A 161 -21.48 11.05 0.63
N GLU A 162 -21.42 10.14 -0.35
CA GLU A 162 -21.72 10.47 -1.75
C GLU A 162 -23.15 11.00 -1.89
N ALA A 163 -24.14 10.37 -1.25
CA ALA A 163 -25.53 10.83 -1.29
C ALA A 163 -25.72 12.21 -0.63
N LEU A 164 -25.04 12.46 0.50
CA LEU A 164 -25.06 13.77 1.18
C LEU A 164 -24.44 14.88 0.35
N SER A 165 -23.36 14.59 -0.39
CA SER A 165 -22.68 15.57 -1.25
C SER A 165 -23.51 16.01 -2.48
N VAL A 166 -24.47 15.19 -2.89
CA VAL A 166 -25.36 15.47 -4.02
C VAL A 166 -26.57 16.34 -3.59
N ASP A 167 -26.98 16.28 -2.33
CA ASP A 167 -28.10 17.06 -1.78
C ASP A 167 -27.71 18.51 -1.40
N GLU A 168 -26.41 18.84 -1.41
CA GLU A 168 -25.88 20.19 -1.15
C GLU A 168 -25.57 21.01 -2.42
N SER A 169 -25.93 20.52 -3.62
CA SER A 169 -25.78 21.23 -4.91
C SER A 169 -27.12 21.62 -5.54
#